data_AF-A0A816F5S7-F1
#
_entry.id   AF-A0A816F5S7-F1
#
_cell.length_a   1.000
_cell.length_b   1.000
_cell.length_c   1.000
_cell.angle_alpha   90.00
_cell.angle_beta   90.00
_cell.angle_gamma   90.00
#
_symmetry.space_group_name_H-M   'P 1'
#
loop_
_entity.id
_entity.type
_entity.pdbx_description
1 polymer ?
#
loop_
_entity_poly.entity_id
_entity_poly.type
_entity_poly.pdbx_seq_one_letter_code
_entity_poly.pdbx_strand_id
1 'polypeptide(L)'
;MKRKFESDNIHISWRNIDETINRISKMINDHERFLTEIKRTSGDGLQGIRNEYKSLENFKRTLDNDDKEIQKIANCHSVILRLYPTADSNNEIRNRIKDLNHRWKILNETVHETLKHLKYMLSIHGDFQLTQDSLLLWLTDLDVLLTNLEYLSEAPTNEKIRQLHDMDREIQEKQAKIEYVQKCANYLLNKTVDARGLTINMNELDKFLQQLKNLTKRIRKLKQNLMNPSDRHLDLMSSVRISTSPTHKRLASPSPPRSRSPNRYRRNRDRFLCSYDKIELDDCRQRADKLLADFEDILLQMNADFRSKEEIFHSPIPMGAQIENLSMDFTYNRILTSTRRKIDALREFILQIKQELGAYL
;
A
#
# COMPACT_ATOMS: atom_id res chain seq x y z
N MET A 1 72.25 11.64 -5.17
CA MET A 1 71.27 10.54 -5.02
C MET A 1 70.07 10.92 -4.14
N LYS A 2 70.27 11.46 -2.93
CA LYS A 2 69.17 11.78 -1.98
C LYS A 2 68.05 12.70 -2.52
N ARG A 3 68.40 13.84 -3.14
CA ARG A 3 67.41 14.77 -3.74
C ARG A 3 66.60 14.18 -4.92
N LYS A 4 67.19 13.25 -5.67
CA LYS A 4 66.52 12.58 -6.80
C LYS A 4 65.48 11.59 -6.28
N PHE A 5 65.86 10.81 -5.26
CA PHE A 5 64.95 9.89 -4.56
C PHE A 5 63.80 10.62 -3.85
N GLU A 6 64.05 11.78 -3.25
CA GLU A 6 63.01 12.64 -2.67
C GLU A 6 62.06 13.19 -3.75
N SER A 7 62.58 13.65 -4.89
CA SER A 7 61.77 14.12 -6.03
C SER A 7 60.91 13.01 -6.63
N ASP A 8 61.45 11.80 -6.78
CA ASP A 8 60.74 10.65 -7.35
C ASP A 8 59.60 10.19 -6.42
N ASN A 9 59.84 10.17 -5.09
CA ASN A 9 58.79 9.85 -4.11
C ASN A 9 57.66 10.88 -4.08
N ILE A 10 57.99 12.16 -4.22
CA ILE A 10 57.01 13.25 -4.32
C ILE A 10 56.15 13.07 -5.58
N HIS A 11 56.77 12.77 -6.72
CA HIS A 11 56.06 12.55 -7.98
C HIS A 11 55.12 11.33 -7.92
N ILE A 12 55.55 10.23 -7.29
CA ILE A 12 54.70 9.04 -7.10
C ILE A 12 53.51 9.36 -6.19
N SER A 13 53.73 10.10 -5.11
CA SER A 13 52.65 10.52 -4.21
C SER A 13 51.61 11.40 -4.91
N TRP A 14 52.04 12.34 -5.76
CA TRP A 14 51.14 13.19 -6.53
C TRP A 14 50.31 12.42 -7.55
N ARG A 15 50.95 11.47 -8.24
CA ARG A 15 50.27 10.60 -9.21
C ARG A 15 49.13 9.81 -8.55
N ASN A 16 49.41 9.21 -7.39
CA ASN A 16 48.41 8.42 -6.65
C ASN A 16 47.22 9.28 -6.17
N ILE A 17 47.48 10.52 -5.75
CA ILE A 17 46.44 11.48 -5.36
C ILE A 17 45.56 11.84 -6.55
N ASP A 18 46.17 12.18 -7.69
CA ASP A 18 45.42 12.57 -8.88
C ASP A 18 44.60 11.39 -9.45
N GLU A 19 45.16 10.18 -9.48
CA GLU A 19 44.44 8.96 -9.86
C GLU A 19 43.22 8.70 -8.94
N THR A 20 43.37 8.91 -7.63
CA THR A 20 42.27 8.76 -6.66
C THR A 20 41.17 9.79 -6.91
N ILE A 21 41.54 11.05 -7.13
CA ILE A 21 40.60 12.15 -7.44
C ILE A 21 39.86 11.88 -8.74
N ASN A 22 40.56 11.45 -9.80
CA ASN A 22 39.98 11.15 -11.10
C ASN A 22 39.01 9.96 -11.02
N ARG A 23 39.37 8.90 -10.28
CA ARG A 23 38.51 7.74 -10.07
C ARG A 23 37.20 8.13 -9.38
N ILE A 24 37.27 8.91 -8.31
CA ILE A 24 36.08 9.34 -7.56
C ILE A 24 35.27 10.36 -8.35
N SER A 25 35.92 11.26 -9.09
CA SER A 25 35.21 12.16 -10.00
C SER A 25 34.40 11.40 -11.04
N LYS A 26 34.93 10.31 -11.59
CA LYS A 26 34.19 9.46 -12.52
C LYS A 26 33.00 8.79 -11.83
N MET A 27 33.21 8.22 -10.65
CA MET A 27 32.16 7.59 -9.85
C MET A 27 31.00 8.55 -9.55
N ILE A 28 31.30 9.77 -9.08
CA ILE A 28 30.27 10.80 -8.82
C ILE A 28 29.53 11.18 -10.11
N ASN A 29 30.23 11.32 -11.25
CA ASN A 29 29.59 11.61 -12.53
C ASN A 29 28.62 10.48 -12.95
N ASP A 30 29.01 9.22 -12.78
CA ASP A 30 28.18 8.06 -13.13
C ASP A 30 26.92 8.01 -12.25
N HIS A 31 27.08 8.31 -10.96
CA HIS A 31 25.98 8.41 -9.97
C HIS A 31 25.01 9.56 -10.27
N GLU A 32 25.53 10.74 -10.61
CA GLU A 32 24.70 11.88 -11.03
C GLU A 32 23.91 11.57 -12.30
N ARG A 33 24.54 10.88 -13.28
CA ARG A 33 23.85 10.41 -14.50
C ARG A 33 22.72 9.44 -14.16
N PHE A 34 22.96 8.46 -13.30
CA PHE A 34 21.94 7.53 -12.85
C PHE A 34 20.73 8.24 -12.24
N LEU A 35 20.94 9.26 -11.39
CA LEU A 35 19.83 10.05 -10.83
C LEU A 35 19.05 10.81 -11.89
N THR A 36 19.70 11.34 -12.91
CA THR A 36 19.00 12.01 -14.02
C THR A 36 18.18 11.04 -14.87
N GLU A 37 18.63 9.80 -15.01
CA GLU A 37 17.94 8.78 -15.79
C GLU A 37 16.73 8.21 -15.05
N ILE A 38 16.88 7.92 -13.74
CA ILE A 38 15.76 7.46 -12.92
C ILE A 38 14.59 8.45 -12.93
N LYS A 39 14.87 9.76 -12.79
CA LYS A 39 13.83 10.80 -12.82
C LYS A 39 13.06 10.87 -14.14
N ARG A 40 13.60 10.31 -15.24
CA ARG A 40 12.90 10.20 -16.53
C ARG A 40 11.99 8.97 -16.60
N THR A 41 12.28 7.92 -15.83
CA THR A 41 11.49 6.67 -15.79
C THR A 41 10.23 6.77 -14.95
N SER A 42 10.02 7.87 -14.21
CA SER A 42 8.80 8.16 -13.44
C SER A 42 7.52 8.29 -14.29
N GLY A 43 7.60 8.09 -15.61
CA GLY A 43 6.49 8.15 -16.55
C GLY A 43 5.53 6.94 -16.55
N ASP A 44 5.80 5.89 -15.79
CA ASP A 44 4.95 4.68 -15.84
C ASP A 44 3.87 4.64 -14.74
N GLY A 45 3.36 5.81 -14.32
CA GLY A 45 2.35 5.93 -13.25
C GLY A 45 2.81 5.31 -11.91
N LEU A 46 1.90 4.66 -11.17
CA LEU A 46 2.22 4.00 -9.89
C LEU A 46 3.37 2.99 -10.02
N GLN A 47 3.39 2.21 -11.10
CA GLN A 47 4.42 1.19 -11.30
C GLN A 47 5.78 1.84 -11.54
N GLY A 48 5.82 2.97 -12.27
CA GLY A 48 7.00 3.82 -12.40
C GLY A 48 7.52 4.30 -11.04
N ILE A 49 6.65 4.89 -10.21
CA ILE A 49 7.01 5.36 -8.86
C ILE A 49 7.57 4.21 -8.00
N ARG A 50 6.96 3.02 -8.07
CA ARG A 50 7.40 1.84 -7.32
C ARG A 50 8.75 1.34 -7.79
N ASN A 51 8.98 1.31 -9.11
CA ASN A 51 10.24 0.90 -9.71
C ASN A 51 11.34 1.89 -9.36
N GLU A 52 11.07 3.18 -9.51
CA GLU A 52 11.98 4.26 -9.14
C GLU A 52 12.36 4.20 -7.64
N TYR A 53 11.38 4.02 -6.74
CA TYR A 53 11.65 3.85 -5.32
C TYR A 53 12.59 2.68 -5.03
N LYS A 54 12.32 1.51 -5.62
CA LYS A 54 13.17 0.31 -5.44
C LYS A 54 14.57 0.51 -6.00
N SER A 55 14.68 1.12 -7.18
CA SER A 55 15.97 1.40 -7.81
C SER A 55 16.79 2.40 -6.99
N LEU A 56 16.17 3.46 -6.46
CA LEU A 56 16.85 4.42 -5.57
C LEU A 56 17.20 3.82 -4.20
N GLU A 57 16.40 2.89 -3.68
CA GLU A 57 16.72 2.21 -2.43
C GLU A 57 17.94 1.30 -2.57
N ASN A 58 18.03 0.58 -3.69
CA ASN A 58 19.23 -0.19 -4.04
C ASN A 58 20.43 0.74 -4.27
N PHE A 59 20.23 1.85 -4.99
CA PHE A 59 21.28 2.83 -5.24
C PHE A 59 21.81 3.47 -3.95
N LYS A 60 20.94 3.75 -2.98
CA LYS A 60 21.36 4.23 -1.67
C LYS A 60 22.35 3.27 -1.00
N ARG A 61 22.13 1.95 -1.11
CA ARG A 61 23.09 0.95 -0.59
C ARG A 61 24.43 1.03 -1.32
N THR A 62 24.42 1.33 -2.62
CA THR A 62 25.66 1.57 -3.38
C THR A 62 26.38 2.81 -2.85
N LEU A 63 25.67 3.92 -2.60
CA LEU A 63 26.25 5.12 -2.01
C LEU A 63 26.85 4.86 -0.62
N ASP A 64 26.13 4.14 0.23
CA ASP A 64 26.60 3.78 1.58
C ASP A 64 27.88 2.91 1.51
N ASN A 65 28.05 2.09 0.47
CA ASN A 65 29.28 1.33 0.25
C ASN A 65 30.43 2.21 -0.28
N ASP A 66 30.11 3.17 -1.15
CA ASP A 66 31.06 4.08 -1.78
C ASP A 66 31.57 5.19 -0.83
N ASP A 67 30.93 5.39 0.32
CA ASP A 67 31.41 6.28 1.39
C ASP A 67 32.87 5.98 1.77
N LYS A 68 33.29 4.70 1.72
CA LYS A 68 34.68 4.29 1.97
C LYS A 68 35.65 4.83 0.92
N GLU A 69 35.22 4.93 -0.34
CA GLU A 69 36.03 5.53 -1.41
C GLU A 69 36.13 7.04 -1.20
N ILE A 70 35.06 7.71 -0.76
CA ILE A 70 35.10 9.15 -0.42
C ILE A 70 36.02 9.44 0.76
N GLN A 71 36.11 8.56 1.77
CA GLN A 71 37.08 8.72 2.85
C GLN A 71 38.53 8.73 2.35
N LYS A 72 38.83 8.12 1.19
CA LYS A 72 40.16 8.22 0.57
C LYS A 72 40.45 9.64 0.07
N ILE A 73 39.46 10.40 -0.38
CA ILE A 73 39.63 11.84 -0.68
C ILE A 73 39.97 12.62 0.57
N ALA A 74 39.29 12.36 1.70
CA ALA A 74 39.61 13.02 2.96
C ALA A 74 41.07 12.73 3.39
N ASN A 75 41.52 11.50 3.20
CA ASN A 75 42.91 11.12 3.42
C ASN A 75 43.87 11.87 2.47
N CYS A 76 43.59 11.89 1.16
CA CYS A 76 44.37 12.68 0.19
C CYS A 76 44.44 14.16 0.58
N HIS A 77 43.32 14.76 1.01
CA HIS A 77 43.27 16.15 1.48
C HIS A 77 44.21 16.37 2.67
N SER A 78 44.19 15.46 3.66
CA SER A 78 45.07 15.54 4.83
C SER A 78 46.55 15.42 4.48
N VAL A 79 46.89 14.56 3.51
CA VAL A 79 48.26 14.38 3.00
C VAL A 79 48.73 15.64 2.28
N ILE A 80 47.88 16.25 1.44
CA ILE A 80 48.20 17.50 0.74
C ILE A 80 48.44 18.65 1.73
N LEU A 81 47.60 18.77 2.76
CA LEU A 81 47.74 19.80 3.80
C LEU A 81 49.03 19.61 4.62
N ARG A 82 49.43 18.36 4.90
CA ARG A 82 50.63 18.04 5.68
C ARG A 82 51.92 18.23 4.89
N LEU A 83 51.98 17.68 3.67
CA LEU A 83 53.21 17.66 2.88
C LEU A 83 53.46 19.00 2.18
N TYR A 84 52.40 19.77 1.89
CA TYR A 84 52.52 20.99 1.10
C TYR A 84 51.54 22.09 1.57
N PRO A 85 51.79 22.71 2.73
CA PRO A 85 50.83 23.63 3.36
C PRO A 85 50.63 24.94 2.57
N THR A 86 51.70 25.48 1.99
CA THR A 86 51.79 26.85 1.41
C THR A 86 52.05 26.90 -0.09
N ALA A 87 52.00 25.76 -0.79
CA ALA A 87 52.28 25.73 -2.23
C ALA A 87 51.04 26.13 -3.05
N ASP A 88 51.11 27.27 -3.75
CA ASP A 88 50.04 27.74 -4.63
C ASP A 88 49.69 26.75 -5.75
N SER A 89 50.66 25.92 -6.16
CA SER A 89 50.49 24.83 -7.12
C SER A 89 49.45 23.78 -6.69
N ASN A 90 49.04 23.76 -5.42
CA ASN A 90 48.14 22.75 -4.88
C ASN A 90 46.72 23.27 -4.65
N ASN A 91 46.48 24.56 -4.91
CA ASN A 91 45.16 25.16 -4.76
C ASN A 91 44.13 24.54 -5.70
N GLU A 92 44.53 24.17 -6.92
CA GLU A 92 43.66 23.50 -7.88
C GLU A 92 43.18 22.13 -7.36
N ILE A 93 44.09 21.30 -6.87
CA ILE A 93 43.76 19.96 -6.34
C ILE A 93 42.90 20.07 -5.07
N ARG A 94 43.20 21.04 -4.19
CA ARG A 94 42.37 21.32 -3.01
C ARG A 94 40.95 21.74 -3.41
N ASN A 95 40.81 22.57 -4.44
CA ASN A 95 39.50 22.98 -4.95
C ASN A 95 38.73 21.82 -5.57
N ARG A 96 39.40 20.95 -6.36
CA ARG A 96 38.80 19.72 -6.91
C ARG A 96 38.30 18.79 -5.79
N ILE A 97 39.09 18.61 -4.73
CA ILE A 97 38.68 17.81 -3.56
C ILE A 97 37.46 18.41 -2.86
N LYS A 98 37.44 19.74 -2.66
CA LYS A 98 36.29 20.43 -2.05
C LYS A 98 35.03 20.29 -2.91
N ASP A 99 35.16 20.44 -4.23
CA ASP A 99 34.07 20.24 -5.19
C ASP A 99 33.50 18.81 -5.11
N LEU A 100 34.36 17.79 -5.16
CA LEU A 100 33.93 16.39 -5.07
C LEU A 100 33.20 16.08 -3.76
N ASN A 101 33.69 16.58 -2.62
CA ASN A 101 33.01 16.43 -1.34
C ASN A 101 31.65 17.15 -1.32
N HIS A 102 31.56 18.34 -1.93
CA HIS A 102 30.32 19.09 -2.01
C HIS A 102 29.29 18.36 -2.88
N ARG A 103 29.69 17.88 -4.07
CA ARG A 103 28.85 17.10 -4.97
C ARG A 103 28.39 15.79 -4.35
N TRP A 104 29.27 15.08 -3.64
CA TRP A 104 28.91 13.88 -2.89
C TRP A 104 27.83 14.15 -1.83
N LYS A 105 27.96 15.26 -1.10
CA LYS A 105 26.97 15.68 -0.11
C LYS A 105 25.62 15.98 -0.76
N ILE A 106 25.60 16.78 -1.83
CA ILE A 106 24.37 17.10 -2.59
C ILE A 106 23.73 15.82 -3.13
N LEU A 107 24.53 14.89 -3.66
CA LEU A 107 24.07 13.61 -4.19
C LEU A 107 23.31 12.82 -3.11
N ASN A 108 23.92 12.67 -1.93
CA ASN A 108 23.30 11.97 -0.79
C ASN A 108 22.02 12.66 -0.31
N GLU A 109 22.05 13.98 -0.14
CA GLU A 109 20.87 14.77 0.25
C GLU A 109 19.74 14.59 -0.78
N THR A 110 20.06 14.68 -2.07
CA THR A 110 19.10 14.50 -3.16
C THR A 110 18.48 13.10 -3.14
N VAL A 111 19.28 12.04 -2.97
CA VAL A 111 18.77 10.67 -2.88
C VAL A 111 17.87 10.50 -1.67
N HIS A 112 18.28 11.02 -0.51
CA HIS A 112 17.50 10.94 0.72
C HIS A 112 16.14 11.64 0.58
N GLU A 113 16.13 12.87 0.07
CA GLU A 113 14.91 13.64 -0.15
C GLU A 113 14.00 13.00 -1.18
N THR A 114 14.56 12.49 -2.29
CA THR A 114 13.79 11.82 -3.34
C THR A 114 13.16 10.54 -2.81
N LEU A 115 13.90 9.71 -2.06
CA LEU A 115 13.35 8.51 -1.42
C LEU A 115 12.22 8.83 -0.44
N LYS A 116 12.40 9.87 0.38
CA LYS A 116 11.35 10.34 1.31
C LYS A 116 10.10 10.77 0.55
N HIS A 117 10.29 11.52 -0.54
CA HIS A 117 9.18 11.97 -1.38
C HIS A 117 8.44 10.80 -2.04
N LEU A 118 9.16 9.86 -2.65
CA LEU A 118 8.58 8.67 -3.29
C LEU A 118 7.84 7.79 -2.30
N LYS A 119 8.39 7.57 -1.10
CA LYS A 119 7.72 6.82 -0.03
C LYS A 119 6.40 7.49 0.38
N TYR A 120 6.40 8.81 0.52
CA TYR A 120 5.20 9.57 0.82
C TYR A 120 4.16 9.46 -0.31
N MET A 121 4.58 9.59 -1.56
CA MET A 121 3.72 9.40 -2.74
C MET A 121 3.08 8.01 -2.78
N LEU A 122 3.87 6.96 -2.53
CA LEU A 122 3.38 5.58 -2.46
C LEU A 122 2.36 5.38 -1.33
N SER A 123 2.57 6.03 -0.17
CA SER A 123 1.61 6.02 0.93
C SER A 123 0.28 6.66 0.52
N ILE A 124 0.33 7.88 -0.04
CA ILE A 124 -0.89 8.58 -0.49
C ILE A 124 -1.63 7.74 -1.52
N HIS A 125 -0.90 7.11 -2.45
CA HIS A 125 -1.51 6.25 -3.46
C HIS A 125 -2.21 5.03 -2.84
N GLY A 126 -1.58 4.38 -1.85
CA GLY A 126 -2.18 3.28 -1.11
C GLY A 126 -3.44 3.70 -0.36
N ASP A 127 -3.37 4.82 0.38
CA ASP A 127 -4.49 5.37 1.14
C ASP A 127 -5.65 5.78 0.22
N PHE A 128 -5.33 6.36 -0.93
CA PHE A 128 -6.29 6.70 -1.97
C PHE A 128 -7.03 5.46 -2.48
N GLN A 129 -6.31 4.40 -2.86
CA GLN A 129 -6.92 3.16 -3.36
C GLN A 129 -7.81 2.49 -2.31
N LEU A 130 -7.28 2.27 -1.10
CA LEU A 130 -8.04 1.64 -0.01
C LEU A 130 -9.33 2.41 0.33
N THR A 131 -9.25 3.74 0.36
CA THR A 131 -10.42 4.57 0.66
C THR A 131 -11.41 4.59 -0.50
N GLN A 132 -10.92 4.62 -1.74
CA GLN A 132 -11.76 4.54 -2.94
C GLN A 132 -12.53 3.21 -2.98
N ASP A 133 -11.87 2.08 -2.78
CA ASP A 133 -12.49 0.76 -2.75
C ASP A 133 -13.56 0.66 -1.66
N SER A 134 -13.25 1.16 -0.46
CA SER A 134 -14.20 1.21 0.64
C SER A 134 -15.43 2.08 0.34
N LEU A 135 -15.24 3.21 -0.35
CA LEU A 135 -16.34 4.10 -0.74
C LEU A 135 -17.19 3.49 -1.87
N LEU A 136 -16.58 2.79 -2.82
CA LEU A 136 -17.30 2.10 -3.91
C LEU A 136 -18.18 0.97 -3.38
N LEU A 137 -17.66 0.17 -2.45
CA LEU A 137 -18.45 -0.88 -1.79
C LEU A 137 -19.64 -0.26 -1.04
N TRP A 138 -19.37 0.76 -0.24
CA TRP A 138 -20.41 1.51 0.48
C TRP A 138 -21.49 2.08 -0.45
N LEU A 139 -21.09 2.65 -1.58
CA LEU A 139 -22.03 3.23 -2.55
C LEU A 139 -22.93 2.16 -3.19
N THR A 140 -22.37 0.98 -3.43
CA THR A 140 -23.11 -0.17 -3.96
C THR A 140 -24.13 -0.66 -2.93
N ASP A 141 -23.74 -0.80 -1.66
CA ASP A 141 -24.66 -1.15 -0.57
C ASP A 141 -25.78 -0.13 -0.44
N LEU A 142 -25.45 1.17 -0.51
CA LEU A 142 -26.42 2.26 -0.44
C LEU A 142 -27.43 2.20 -1.59
N ASP A 143 -27.00 1.94 -2.83
CA ASP A 143 -27.90 1.79 -3.98
C ASP A 143 -28.80 0.57 -3.86
N VAL A 144 -28.28 -0.55 -3.36
CA VAL A 144 -29.08 -1.77 -3.09
C VAL A 144 -30.14 -1.50 -2.03
N LEU A 145 -29.78 -0.87 -0.92
CA LEU A 145 -30.71 -0.52 0.14
C LEU A 145 -31.81 0.43 -0.37
N LEU A 146 -31.44 1.44 -1.15
CA LEU A 146 -32.39 2.37 -1.75
C LEU A 146 -33.34 1.67 -2.72
N THR A 147 -32.82 0.79 -3.57
CA THR A 147 -33.60 0.00 -4.52
C THR A 147 -34.58 -0.94 -3.82
N ASN A 148 -34.17 -1.58 -2.71
CA ASN A 148 -35.06 -2.37 -1.88
C ASN A 148 -36.18 -1.50 -1.29
N LEU A 149 -35.84 -0.34 -0.72
CA LEU A 149 -36.82 0.56 -0.10
C LEU A 149 -37.88 1.07 -1.10
N GLU A 150 -37.45 1.35 -2.33
CA GLU A 150 -38.30 1.85 -3.41
C GLU A 150 -39.28 0.82 -3.95
N TYR A 151 -38.79 -0.38 -4.25
CA TYR A 151 -39.55 -1.34 -5.07
C TYR A 151 -39.98 -2.60 -4.34
N LEU A 152 -39.23 -3.03 -3.33
CA LEU A 152 -39.40 -4.36 -2.71
C LEU A 152 -39.93 -4.29 -1.29
N SER A 153 -39.69 -3.18 -0.59
CA SER A 153 -40.05 -3.03 0.81
C SER A 153 -41.55 -2.81 0.99
N GLU A 154 -42.17 -3.65 1.82
CA GLU A 154 -43.56 -3.51 2.29
C GLU A 154 -43.65 -2.75 3.63
N ALA A 155 -42.53 -2.18 4.10
CA ALA A 155 -42.47 -1.44 5.36
C ALA A 155 -43.42 -0.22 5.34
N PRO A 156 -43.98 0.17 6.50
CA PRO A 156 -44.88 1.31 6.57
C PRO A 156 -44.13 2.61 6.23
N THR A 157 -44.86 3.60 5.70
CA THR A 157 -44.30 4.85 5.16
C THR A 157 -43.38 5.58 6.15
N ASN A 158 -43.76 5.63 7.43
CA ASN A 158 -42.96 6.25 8.49
C ASN A 158 -41.60 5.58 8.67
N GLU A 159 -41.56 4.24 8.61
CA GLU A 159 -40.31 3.47 8.72
C GLU A 159 -39.43 3.68 7.48
N LYS A 160 -40.03 3.73 6.28
CA LYS A 160 -39.30 4.08 5.06
C LYS A 160 -38.68 5.47 5.12
N ILE A 161 -39.42 6.47 5.63
CA ILE A 161 -38.90 7.83 5.81
C ILE A 161 -37.74 7.83 6.81
N ARG A 162 -37.84 7.10 7.93
CA ARG A 162 -36.76 6.96 8.90
C ARG A 162 -35.48 6.38 8.26
N GLN A 163 -35.60 5.29 7.50
CA GLN A 163 -34.46 4.69 6.81
C GLN A 163 -33.80 5.65 5.80
N LEU A 164 -34.61 6.47 5.10
CA LEU A 164 -34.06 7.52 4.22
C LEU A 164 -33.29 8.61 4.99
N HIS A 165 -33.74 8.97 6.20
CA HIS A 165 -32.98 9.86 7.08
C HIS A 165 -31.67 9.24 7.57
N ASP A 166 -31.66 7.92 7.83
CA ASP A 166 -30.45 7.20 8.21
C ASP A 166 -29.44 7.16 7.05
N MET A 167 -29.91 6.94 5.82
CA MET A 167 -29.08 7.04 4.60
C MET A 167 -28.51 8.46 4.41
N ASP A 168 -29.34 9.50 4.56
CA ASP A 168 -28.89 10.91 4.49
C ASP A 168 -27.76 11.18 5.49
N ARG A 169 -27.90 10.67 6.72
CA ARG A 169 -26.89 10.79 7.79
C ARG A 169 -25.59 10.08 7.42
N GLU A 170 -25.69 8.85 6.92
CA GLU A 170 -24.53 8.07 6.52
C GLU A 170 -23.74 8.75 5.40
N ILE A 171 -24.43 9.35 4.42
CA ILE A 171 -23.79 10.16 3.37
C ILE A 171 -23.01 11.33 3.99
N GLN A 172 -23.57 12.03 4.98
CA GLN A 172 -22.87 13.12 5.66
C GLN A 172 -21.63 12.63 6.41
N GLU A 173 -21.70 11.47 7.06
CA GLU A 173 -20.57 10.87 7.77
C GLU A 173 -19.42 10.47 6.82
N LYS A 174 -19.73 10.10 5.57
CA LYS A 174 -18.70 9.78 4.56
C LYS A 174 -18.13 10.99 3.83
N GLN A 175 -18.75 12.17 3.94
CA GLN A 175 -18.38 13.37 3.18
C GLN A 175 -16.89 13.76 3.37
N ALA A 176 -16.37 13.69 4.59
CA ALA A 176 -14.96 13.98 4.87
C ALA A 176 -14.00 13.00 4.16
N LYS A 177 -14.38 11.72 4.05
CA LYS A 177 -13.58 10.70 3.34
C LYS A 177 -13.61 10.93 1.83
N ILE A 178 -14.76 11.31 1.28
CA ILE A 178 -14.91 11.64 -0.14
C ILE A 178 -14.01 12.84 -0.50
N GLU A 179 -14.03 13.89 0.32
CA GLU A 179 -13.15 15.07 0.12
C GLU A 179 -11.68 14.73 0.24
N TYR A 180 -11.32 13.84 1.18
CA TYR A 180 -9.95 13.36 1.33
C TYR A 180 -9.47 12.64 0.07
N VAL A 181 -10.26 11.70 -0.47
CA VAL A 181 -9.92 10.95 -1.70
C VAL A 181 -9.77 11.90 -2.90
N GLN A 182 -10.66 12.89 -3.03
CA GLN A 182 -10.53 13.92 -4.07
C GLN A 182 -9.24 14.74 -3.93
N LYS A 183 -8.85 15.12 -2.71
CA LYS A 183 -7.58 15.83 -2.47
C LYS A 183 -6.37 14.97 -2.81
N CYS A 184 -6.37 13.69 -2.42
CA CYS A 184 -5.31 12.76 -2.77
C CYS A 184 -5.20 12.58 -4.29
N ALA A 185 -6.31 12.39 -4.99
CA ALA A 185 -6.34 12.26 -6.44
C ALA A 185 -5.74 13.48 -7.15
N ASN A 186 -6.15 14.69 -6.75
CA ASN A 186 -5.61 15.94 -7.29
C ASN A 186 -4.12 16.13 -6.98
N TYR A 187 -3.70 15.79 -5.76
CA TYR A 187 -2.28 15.86 -5.38
C TYR A 187 -1.41 14.94 -6.23
N LEU A 188 -1.84 13.68 -6.40
CA LEU A 188 -1.14 12.71 -7.23
C LEU A 188 -1.08 13.19 -8.69
N LEU A 189 -2.18 13.74 -9.23
CA LEU A 189 -2.26 14.19 -10.62
C LEU A 189 -1.28 15.31 -10.91
N ASN A 190 -1.15 16.26 -9.99
CA ASN A 190 -0.22 17.39 -10.13
C ASN A 190 1.24 16.99 -9.99
N LYS A 191 1.54 15.80 -9.45
CA LYS A 191 2.90 15.36 -9.11
C LYS A 191 3.43 14.26 -10.02
N THR A 192 2.58 13.60 -10.81
CA THR A 192 3.00 12.56 -11.75
C THR A 192 2.98 13.06 -13.19
N VAL A 193 4.09 12.90 -13.91
CA VAL A 193 4.28 13.45 -15.27
C VAL A 193 3.55 12.65 -16.35
N ASP A 194 3.32 11.36 -16.16
CA ASP A 194 2.50 10.53 -17.05
C ASP A 194 1.49 9.75 -16.21
N ALA A 195 0.26 10.24 -16.29
CA ALA A 195 -0.83 9.95 -15.40
C ALA A 195 -1.64 8.73 -15.82
N ARG A 196 -1.28 7.95 -16.86
CA ARG A 196 -2.19 6.95 -17.45
C ARG A 196 -2.91 6.02 -16.45
N GLY A 197 -2.18 5.45 -15.48
CA GLY A 197 -2.79 4.63 -14.42
C GLY A 197 -3.63 5.46 -13.41
N LEU A 198 -3.19 6.68 -13.11
CA LEU A 198 -3.92 7.60 -12.24
C LEU A 198 -5.17 8.19 -12.91
N THR A 199 -5.14 8.38 -14.22
CA THR A 199 -6.27 8.83 -15.04
C THR A 199 -7.40 7.81 -15.03
N ILE A 200 -7.07 6.51 -15.04
CA ILE A 200 -8.07 5.45 -14.89
C ILE A 200 -8.77 5.59 -13.52
N ASN A 201 -7.99 5.69 -12.44
CA ASN A 201 -8.56 5.86 -11.10
C ASN A 201 -9.35 7.17 -10.95
N MET A 202 -8.92 8.25 -11.61
CA MET A 202 -9.64 9.53 -11.61
C MET A 202 -10.98 9.41 -12.32
N ASN A 203 -11.02 8.73 -13.47
CA ASN A 203 -12.27 8.46 -14.18
C ASN A 203 -13.25 7.62 -13.33
N GLU A 204 -12.73 6.67 -12.55
CA GLU A 204 -13.53 5.88 -11.61
C GLU A 204 -14.04 6.72 -10.44
N LEU A 205 -13.20 7.61 -9.89
CA LEU A 205 -13.62 8.57 -8.87
C LEU A 205 -14.72 9.50 -9.41
N ASP A 206 -14.59 10.00 -10.64
CA ASP A 206 -15.61 10.83 -11.27
C ASP A 206 -16.93 10.08 -11.45
N LYS A 207 -16.88 8.83 -11.91
CA LYS A 207 -18.06 7.95 -11.98
C LYS A 207 -18.70 7.76 -10.61
N PHE A 208 -17.90 7.49 -9.57
CA PHE A 208 -18.37 7.37 -8.19
C PHE A 208 -19.08 8.65 -7.73
N LEU A 209 -18.48 9.83 -7.95
CA LEU A 209 -19.07 11.11 -7.56
C LEU A 209 -20.38 11.40 -8.31
N GLN A 210 -20.48 10.99 -9.58
CA GLN A 210 -21.71 11.09 -10.36
C GLN A 210 -22.80 10.15 -9.81
N GLN A 211 -22.45 8.90 -9.51
CA GLN A 211 -23.37 7.93 -8.92
C GLN A 211 -23.88 8.41 -7.55
N LEU A 212 -23.01 8.90 -6.67
CA LEU A 212 -23.39 9.50 -5.39
C LEU A 212 -24.37 10.66 -5.58
N LYS A 213 -24.08 11.58 -6.50
CA LYS A 213 -25.01 12.68 -6.83
C LYS A 213 -26.38 12.16 -7.28
N ASN A 214 -26.42 11.09 -8.06
CA ASN A 214 -27.67 10.50 -8.54
C ASN A 214 -28.45 9.81 -7.41
N LEU A 215 -27.78 9.04 -6.54
CA LEU A 215 -28.41 8.41 -5.37
C LEU A 215 -28.99 9.45 -4.42
N THR A 216 -28.24 10.51 -4.10
CA THR A 216 -28.73 11.59 -3.24
C THR A 216 -29.95 12.30 -3.84
N LYS A 217 -30.04 12.42 -5.16
CA LYS A 217 -31.25 12.94 -5.84
C LYS A 217 -32.42 11.96 -5.70
N ARG A 218 -32.17 10.67 -5.88
CA ARG A 218 -33.17 9.59 -5.80
C ARG A 218 -33.74 9.45 -4.37
N ILE A 219 -32.88 9.43 -3.35
CA ILE A 219 -33.26 9.49 -1.92
C ILE A 219 -34.18 10.68 -1.65
N ARG A 220 -33.78 11.88 -2.08
CA ARG A 220 -34.58 13.10 -1.89
C ARG A 220 -35.95 13.01 -2.57
N LYS A 221 -36.00 12.51 -3.81
CA LYS A 221 -37.26 12.36 -4.57
C LYS A 221 -38.19 11.36 -3.89
N LEU A 222 -37.67 10.21 -3.46
CA LEU A 222 -38.46 9.19 -2.77
C LEU A 222 -39.01 9.72 -1.45
N LYS A 223 -38.18 10.41 -0.67
CA LYS A 223 -38.59 11.04 0.59
C LYS A 223 -39.74 12.03 0.39
N GLN A 224 -39.64 12.91 -0.63
CA GLN A 224 -40.70 13.85 -1.00
C GLN A 224 -42.00 13.11 -1.37
N ASN A 225 -41.90 12.05 -2.18
CA ASN A 225 -43.06 11.25 -2.60
C ASN A 225 -43.75 10.55 -1.43
N LEU A 226 -43.01 10.19 -0.38
CA LEU A 226 -43.55 9.54 0.82
C LEU A 226 -44.16 10.54 1.81
N MET A 227 -43.64 11.77 1.86
CA MET A 227 -44.16 12.85 2.72
C MET A 227 -45.39 13.54 2.12
N ASN A 228 -45.51 13.59 0.79
CA ASN A 228 -46.65 14.19 0.07
C ASN A 228 -47.41 13.14 -0.75
N PRO A 229 -48.22 12.26 -0.12
CA PRO A 229 -48.95 11.20 -0.83
C PRO A 229 -50.06 11.72 -1.76
N SER A 230 -50.41 13.01 -1.69
CA SER A 230 -51.54 13.62 -2.42
C SER A 230 -51.42 13.59 -3.95
N ASP A 231 -50.22 13.33 -4.50
CA ASP A 231 -50.00 13.19 -5.96
C ASP A 231 -50.30 11.79 -6.52
N ARG A 232 -50.58 10.79 -5.67
CA ARG A 232 -50.76 9.39 -6.16
C ARG A 232 -52.18 9.03 -6.60
N HIS A 233 -53.20 9.83 -6.32
CA HIS A 233 -54.57 9.45 -6.67
C HIS A 233 -54.97 9.72 -8.13
N LEU A 234 -54.16 10.45 -8.91
CA LEU A 234 -54.47 10.76 -10.31
C LEU A 234 -53.73 9.89 -11.34
N ASP A 235 -52.56 9.35 -11.01
CA ASP A 235 -51.74 8.65 -12.03
C ASP A 235 -52.00 7.14 -12.12
N LEU A 236 -52.60 6.52 -11.09
CA LEU A 236 -52.97 5.09 -11.13
C LEU A 236 -54.36 4.85 -11.75
N MET A 237 -55.22 5.86 -11.77
CA MET A 237 -56.57 5.78 -12.35
C MET A 237 -56.60 6.10 -13.86
N SER A 238 -55.53 6.67 -14.42
CA SER A 238 -55.45 7.00 -15.86
C SER A 238 -54.98 5.81 -16.72
N SER A 239 -54.29 4.82 -16.14
CA SER A 239 -53.74 3.67 -16.88
C SER A 239 -54.55 2.37 -16.77
N VAL A 240 -55.68 2.34 -16.07
CA VAL A 240 -56.62 1.21 -16.10
C VAL A 240 -57.86 1.57 -16.92
N ARG A 241 -57.65 1.81 -18.22
CA ARG A 241 -58.67 1.49 -19.24
C ARG A 241 -58.32 0.13 -19.84
N ILE A 242 -58.42 -0.91 -19.01
CA ILE A 242 -58.43 -2.28 -19.51
C ILE A 242 -59.84 -2.52 -20.06
N SER A 243 -59.89 -2.73 -21.37
CA SER A 243 -61.04 -3.21 -22.13
C SER A 243 -61.76 -4.33 -21.37
N THR A 244 -62.99 -4.08 -20.94
CA THR A 244 -63.88 -5.10 -20.41
C THR A 244 -64.60 -5.80 -21.56
N SER A 245 -64.30 -7.07 -21.79
CA SER A 245 -65.29 -8.05 -22.27
C SER A 245 -65.04 -9.41 -21.61
N PRO A 246 -66.08 -10.16 -21.24
CA PRO A 246 -66.08 -10.93 -20.00
C PRO A 246 -65.94 -12.44 -20.24
N THR A 247 -65.37 -13.15 -19.28
CA THR A 247 -65.73 -14.56 -19.07
C THR A 247 -65.63 -14.92 -17.60
N HIS A 248 -66.76 -15.35 -17.07
CA HIS A 248 -66.97 -15.84 -15.72
C HIS A 248 -65.99 -16.97 -15.34
N LYS A 249 -65.53 -16.99 -14.08
CA LYS A 249 -65.97 -17.98 -13.07
C LYS A 249 -65.38 -17.73 -11.67
N ARG A 250 -66.27 -18.00 -10.72
CA ARG A 250 -66.27 -17.85 -9.25
C ARG A 250 -65.08 -18.45 -8.48
N LEU A 251 -64.80 -17.74 -7.37
CA LEU A 251 -64.57 -18.20 -5.97
C LEU A 251 -63.45 -19.22 -5.69
N ALA A 252 -62.43 -18.77 -4.95
CA ALA A 252 -62.12 -19.29 -3.61
C ALA A 252 -61.00 -18.45 -2.97
N SER A 253 -61.27 -17.80 -1.85
CA SER A 253 -60.26 -17.61 -0.80
C SER A 253 -60.23 -18.89 0.06
N PRO A 254 -59.05 -19.34 0.52
CA PRO A 254 -58.72 -19.00 1.91
C PRO A 254 -57.22 -18.77 2.22
N SER A 255 -57.01 -17.79 3.11
CA SER A 255 -55.95 -17.70 4.14
C SER A 255 -54.50 -17.30 3.77
N PRO A 256 -53.86 -16.45 4.59
CA PRO A 256 -52.50 -15.96 4.34
C PRO A 256 -51.44 -16.99 4.79
N PRO A 257 -50.39 -17.27 4.01
CA PRO A 257 -49.22 -17.93 4.54
C PRO A 257 -48.32 -16.90 5.22
N ARG A 258 -48.19 -17.10 6.54
CA ARG A 258 -47.17 -16.58 7.46
C ARG A 258 -45.81 -16.32 6.78
N SER A 259 -45.20 -15.21 7.19
CA SER A 259 -43.76 -14.92 7.25
C SER A 259 -42.86 -16.07 6.76
N ARG A 260 -42.18 -15.86 5.62
CA ARG A 260 -41.15 -16.78 5.13
C ARG A 260 -39.80 -16.08 4.97
N SER A 261 -38.83 -16.72 5.61
CA SER A 261 -37.49 -16.30 6.02
C SER A 261 -36.49 -15.96 4.88
N PRO A 262 -35.33 -15.36 5.22
CA PRO A 262 -34.35 -14.72 4.31
C PRO A 262 -33.67 -15.60 3.23
N ASN A 263 -34.01 -16.88 3.12
CA ASN A 263 -33.18 -17.88 2.45
C ASN A 263 -33.31 -17.94 0.91
N ARG A 264 -34.25 -17.20 0.29
CA ARG A 264 -34.28 -17.04 -1.19
C ARG A 264 -33.37 -15.94 -1.71
N TYR A 265 -33.03 -14.95 -0.88
CA TYR A 265 -32.17 -13.83 -1.27
C TYR A 265 -30.70 -14.25 -1.44
N ARG A 266 -30.27 -15.34 -0.77
CA ARG A 266 -28.93 -15.91 -0.92
C ARG A 266 -28.73 -16.55 -2.31
N ARG A 267 -29.69 -17.33 -2.81
CA ARG A 267 -29.55 -18.05 -4.11
C ARG A 267 -29.48 -17.18 -5.36
N ASN A 268 -30.11 -15.99 -5.35
CA ASN A 268 -30.04 -15.07 -6.50
C ASN A 268 -28.83 -14.11 -6.41
N ARG A 269 -28.32 -13.83 -5.20
CA ARG A 269 -27.02 -13.22 -4.93
C ARG A 269 -25.89 -14.08 -5.52
N ASP A 270 -25.95 -15.39 -5.28
CA ASP A 270 -24.90 -16.35 -5.72
C ASP A 270 -24.83 -16.62 -7.23
N ARG A 271 -25.72 -16.04 -8.07
CA ARG A 271 -25.73 -16.29 -9.53
C ARG A 271 -25.21 -15.13 -10.36
N PHE A 272 -25.44 -13.89 -9.93
CA PHE A 272 -25.00 -12.67 -10.64
C PHE A 272 -23.69 -12.09 -10.10
N LEU A 273 -23.39 -12.26 -8.82
CA LEU A 273 -22.06 -11.96 -8.26
C LEU A 273 -21.02 -12.98 -8.78
N CYS A 274 -21.41 -14.24 -8.99
CA CYS A 274 -20.52 -15.36 -9.36
C CYS A 274 -19.76 -15.24 -10.69
N SER A 275 -20.09 -14.31 -11.60
CA SER A 275 -19.35 -14.19 -12.87
C SER A 275 -18.40 -12.99 -12.94
N TYR A 276 -18.60 -11.96 -12.10
CA TYR A 276 -17.72 -10.79 -12.01
C TYR A 276 -16.81 -10.89 -10.79
N ASP A 277 -17.34 -11.39 -9.66
CA ASP A 277 -16.57 -11.68 -8.46
C ASP A 277 -15.55 -12.79 -8.68
N LYS A 278 -15.80 -13.80 -9.53
CA LYS A 278 -14.87 -14.93 -9.68
C LYS A 278 -13.48 -14.51 -10.16
N ILE A 279 -13.38 -13.55 -11.08
CA ILE A 279 -12.08 -13.18 -11.67
C ILE A 279 -11.26 -12.32 -10.69
N GLU A 280 -11.90 -11.40 -9.97
CA GLU A 280 -11.23 -10.55 -8.96
C GLU A 280 -11.06 -11.24 -7.60
N LEU A 281 -12.00 -12.09 -7.16
CA LEU A 281 -11.80 -12.94 -5.98
C LEU A 281 -10.77 -14.03 -6.25
N ASP A 282 -10.69 -14.61 -7.45
CA ASP A 282 -9.62 -15.58 -7.73
C ASP A 282 -8.24 -14.89 -7.71
N ASP A 283 -8.12 -13.65 -8.20
CA ASP A 283 -6.87 -12.88 -8.09
C ASP A 283 -6.58 -12.43 -6.65
N CYS A 284 -7.59 -12.04 -5.88
CA CYS A 284 -7.45 -11.68 -4.47
C CYS A 284 -7.17 -12.91 -3.59
N ARG A 285 -7.76 -14.08 -3.91
CA ARG A 285 -7.48 -15.38 -3.31
C ARG A 285 -6.06 -15.83 -3.64
N GLN A 286 -5.64 -15.74 -4.90
CA GLN A 286 -4.29 -16.11 -5.29
C GLN A 286 -3.24 -15.22 -4.61
N ARG A 287 -3.54 -13.93 -4.39
CA ARG A 287 -2.71 -13.03 -3.58
C ARG A 287 -2.73 -13.39 -2.09
N ALA A 288 -3.89 -13.71 -1.51
CA ALA A 288 -4.02 -14.11 -0.12
C ALA A 288 -3.33 -15.45 0.17
N ASP A 289 -3.49 -16.44 -0.70
CA ASP A 289 -2.84 -17.74 -0.64
C ASP A 289 -1.33 -17.62 -0.78
N LYS A 290 -0.86 -16.75 -1.68
CA LYS A 290 0.58 -16.44 -1.80
C LYS A 290 1.12 -15.78 -0.54
N LEU A 291 0.39 -14.81 0.02
CA LEU A 291 0.79 -14.13 1.26
C LEU A 291 0.84 -15.12 2.43
N LEU A 292 -0.14 -16.02 2.53
CA LEU A 292 -0.18 -17.08 3.54
C LEU A 292 0.97 -18.06 3.37
N ALA A 293 1.29 -18.47 2.14
CA ALA A 293 2.45 -19.31 1.85
C ALA A 293 3.77 -18.63 2.25
N ASP A 294 3.95 -17.35 1.92
CA ASP A 294 5.13 -16.56 2.30
C ASP A 294 5.25 -16.47 3.85
N PHE A 295 4.13 -16.29 4.56
CA PHE A 295 4.12 -16.30 6.03
C PHE A 295 4.42 -17.67 6.62
N GLU A 296 3.94 -18.76 6.02
CA GLU A 296 4.24 -20.13 6.44
C GLU A 296 5.72 -20.45 6.25
N ASP A 297 6.33 -20.05 5.14
CA ASP A 297 7.75 -20.21 4.89
C ASP A 297 8.60 -19.44 5.91
N ILE A 298 8.21 -18.20 6.22
CA ILE A 298 8.88 -17.40 7.28
C ILE A 298 8.77 -18.10 8.63
N LEU A 299 7.59 -18.63 8.99
CA LEU A 299 7.41 -19.34 10.26
C LEU A 299 8.17 -20.67 10.30
N LEU A 300 8.24 -21.39 9.20
CA LEU A 300 9.03 -22.62 9.08
C LEU A 300 10.52 -22.30 9.25
N GLN A 301 11.02 -21.25 8.61
CA GLN A 301 12.40 -20.80 8.76
C GLN A 301 12.69 -20.36 10.19
N MET A 302 11.83 -19.54 10.80
CA MET A 302 11.97 -19.12 12.19
C MET A 302 11.98 -20.30 13.16
N ASN A 303 11.14 -21.32 12.91
CA ASN A 303 11.08 -22.50 13.77
C ASN A 303 12.27 -23.44 13.55
N ALA A 304 12.79 -23.56 12.32
CA ALA A 304 14.01 -24.30 12.03
C ALA A 304 15.25 -23.64 12.67
N ASP A 305 15.38 -22.33 12.55
CA ASP A 305 16.44 -21.54 13.19
C ASP A 305 16.38 -21.66 14.72
N PHE A 306 15.16 -21.64 15.28
CA PHE A 306 14.94 -21.80 16.71
C PHE A 306 15.30 -23.22 17.18
N ARG A 307 14.87 -24.26 16.45
CA ARG A 307 15.22 -25.66 16.74
C ARG A 307 16.73 -25.92 16.65
N SER A 308 17.40 -25.36 15.65
CA SER A 308 18.86 -25.48 15.55
C SER A 308 19.55 -24.87 16.77
N LYS A 309 19.09 -23.71 17.25
CA LYS A 309 19.60 -23.09 18.47
C LYS A 309 19.24 -23.87 19.74
N GLU A 310 18.08 -24.52 19.79
CA GLU A 310 17.64 -25.40 20.88
C GLU A 310 18.49 -26.70 20.92
N GLU A 311 18.80 -27.31 19.78
CA GLU A 311 19.66 -28.50 19.66
C GLU A 311 21.12 -28.21 20.03
N ILE A 312 21.66 -27.05 19.65
CA ILE A 312 23.00 -26.61 20.08
C ILE A 312 23.08 -26.50 21.60
N PHE A 313 22.00 -26.09 22.25
CA PHE A 313 21.94 -25.90 23.71
C PHE A 313 21.71 -27.22 24.46
N HIS A 314 20.90 -28.13 23.91
CA HIS A 314 20.67 -29.46 24.49
C HIS A 314 21.71 -30.52 24.07
N SER A 315 22.73 -30.15 23.30
CA SER A 315 23.86 -31.02 22.99
C SER A 315 24.55 -31.46 24.28
N PRO A 316 24.86 -32.76 24.47
CA PRO A 316 25.49 -33.24 25.69
C PRO A 316 26.82 -32.52 25.90
N ILE A 317 26.94 -31.88 27.06
CA ILE A 317 28.16 -31.19 27.48
C ILE A 317 29.31 -32.23 27.42
N PRO A 318 30.43 -31.95 26.73
CA PRO A 318 31.57 -32.86 26.67
C PRO A 318 31.99 -33.24 28.09
N MET A 319 32.15 -34.54 28.37
CA MET A 319 32.54 -35.04 29.69
C MET A 319 33.82 -34.32 30.15
N GLY A 320 33.68 -33.43 31.14
CA GLY A 320 34.78 -32.62 31.69
C GLY A 320 34.46 -31.15 31.92
N ALA A 321 33.38 -30.59 31.35
CA ALA A 321 33.00 -29.19 31.59
C ALA A 321 31.99 -29.07 32.75
N GLN A 322 32.44 -28.54 33.90
CA GLN A 322 31.56 -28.11 34.99
C GLN A 322 30.98 -26.73 34.65
N ILE A 323 29.66 -26.62 34.55
CA ILE A 323 28.97 -25.33 34.39
C ILE A 323 28.20 -25.03 35.68
N GLU A 324 28.79 -24.21 36.55
CA GLU A 324 28.11 -23.57 37.67
C GLU A 324 27.19 -22.45 37.15
N ASN A 325 25.96 -22.73 36.71
CA ASN A 325 24.95 -21.68 36.45
C ASN A 325 23.51 -22.21 36.28
N LEU A 326 22.95 -22.81 37.34
CA LEU A 326 21.53 -23.21 37.39
C LEU A 326 20.54 -22.03 37.20
N SER A 327 20.96 -20.79 37.43
CA SER A 327 20.12 -19.59 37.30
C SER A 327 19.88 -19.14 35.85
N MET A 328 20.81 -19.42 34.93
CA MET A 328 20.60 -19.13 33.50
C MET A 328 19.59 -20.11 32.88
N ASP A 329 19.59 -21.35 33.36
CA ASP A 329 18.72 -22.42 32.86
C ASP A 329 17.23 -22.11 33.07
N PHE A 330 16.84 -21.58 34.24
CA PHE A 330 15.45 -21.25 34.51
C PHE A 330 14.94 -20.07 33.65
N THR A 331 15.78 -19.04 33.48
CA THR A 331 15.43 -17.85 32.69
C THR A 331 15.36 -18.18 31.20
N TYR A 332 16.28 -19.00 30.70
CA TYR A 332 16.32 -19.44 29.32
C TYR A 332 15.18 -20.41 28.99
N ASN A 333 14.89 -21.38 29.86
CA ASN A 333 13.72 -22.26 29.70
C ASN A 333 12.39 -21.48 29.68
N ARG A 334 12.29 -20.39 30.45
CA ARG A 334 11.11 -19.50 30.40
C ARG A 334 11.00 -18.77 29.07
N ILE A 335 12.12 -18.32 28.50
CA ILE A 335 12.17 -17.69 27.17
C ILE A 335 11.84 -18.71 26.07
N LEU A 336 12.41 -19.91 26.13
CA LEU A 336 12.12 -21.01 25.20
C LEU A 336 10.63 -21.36 25.21
N THR A 337 10.07 -21.60 26.40
CA THR A 337 8.65 -21.94 26.57
C THR A 337 7.75 -20.80 26.09
N SER A 338 8.09 -19.54 26.39
CA SER A 338 7.35 -18.37 25.92
C SER A 338 7.42 -18.21 24.39
N THR A 339 8.57 -18.50 23.79
CA THR A 339 8.77 -18.38 22.34
C THR A 339 8.02 -19.48 21.60
N ARG A 340 8.03 -20.71 22.13
CA ARG A 340 7.27 -21.85 21.61
C ARG A 340 5.77 -21.58 21.63
N ARG A 341 5.25 -21.08 22.74
CA ARG A 341 3.83 -20.65 22.86
C ARG A 341 3.45 -19.56 21.84
N LYS A 342 4.34 -18.62 21.54
CA LYS A 342 4.10 -17.58 20.53
C LYS A 342 4.09 -18.15 19.11
N ILE A 343 5.00 -19.06 18.79
CA ILE A 343 5.03 -19.76 17.51
C ILE A 343 3.76 -20.60 17.33
N ASP A 344 3.34 -21.33 18.37
CA ASP A 344 2.12 -22.13 18.34
C ASP A 344 0.86 -21.25 18.21
N ALA A 345 0.80 -20.12 18.92
CA ALA A 345 -0.30 -19.15 18.76
C ALA A 345 -0.36 -18.55 17.35
N LEU A 346 0.78 -18.26 16.73
CA LEU A 346 0.83 -17.78 15.34
C LEU A 346 0.37 -18.86 14.34
N ARG A 347 0.71 -20.13 14.59
CA ARG A 347 0.24 -21.26 13.79
C ARG A 347 -1.27 -21.44 13.89
N GLU A 348 -1.82 -21.41 15.10
CA GLU A 348 -3.27 -21.47 15.33
C GLU A 348 -4.00 -20.29 14.69
N PHE A 349 -3.42 -19.09 14.76
CA PHE A 349 -3.97 -17.92 14.09
C PHE A 349 -4.01 -18.08 12.56
N ILE A 350 -2.97 -18.63 11.95
CA ILE A 350 -2.95 -18.94 10.52
C ILE A 350 -3.97 -20.03 10.16
N LEU A 351 -4.10 -21.07 10.99
CA LEU A 351 -5.12 -22.10 10.81
C LEU A 351 -6.53 -21.52 10.90
N GLN A 352 -6.76 -20.58 11.82
CA GLN A 352 -8.03 -19.88 11.96
C GLN A 352 -8.32 -19.00 10.74
N ILE A 353 -7.33 -18.25 10.24
CA ILE A 353 -7.46 -17.49 8.99
C ILE A 353 -7.79 -18.43 7.82
N LYS A 354 -7.13 -19.58 7.71
CA LYS A 354 -7.41 -20.59 6.67
C LYS A 354 -8.81 -21.19 6.80
N GLN A 355 -9.27 -21.47 8.03
CA GLN A 355 -10.62 -21.96 8.27
C GLN A 355 -11.68 -20.90 7.95
N GLU A 356 -11.46 -19.64 8.31
CA GLU A 356 -12.35 -18.54 7.96
C GLU A 356 -12.39 -18.35 6.44
N LEU A 357 -11.23 -18.32 5.76
CA LEU A 357 -11.15 -18.25 4.30
C LEU A 357 -11.82 -19.46 3.60
N GLY A 358 -11.68 -20.66 4.18
CA GLY A 358 -12.31 -21.89 3.69
C GLY A 358 -13.82 -21.98 3.99
N ALA A 359 -14.31 -21.32 5.04
CA ALA A 359 -15.72 -21.28 5.42
C ALA A 359 -16.55 -20.25 4.62
N TYR A 360 -15.89 -19.40 3.82
CA TYR A 360 -16.53 -18.53 2.82
C TYR A 360 -16.64 -19.17 1.42
N LEU A 361 -16.42 -20.49 1.32
CA LEU A 361 -16.85 -21.37 0.21
C LEU A 361 -18.21 -22.01 0.54
#